data_AF-A0A151J5Y8-F1
#
_entry.id   AF-A0A151J5Y8-F1
#
_cell.length_a   1.000
_cell.length_b   1.000
_cell.length_c   1.000
_cell.angle_alpha   90.00
_cell.angle_beta   90.00
_cell.angle_gamma   90.00
#
_symmetry.space_group_name_H-M   'P 1'
#
loop_
_entity.id
_entity.type
_entity.pdbx_description
1 polymer ?
#
loop_
_entity_poly.entity_id
_entity_poly.type
_entity_poly.pdbx_seq_one_letter_code
_entity_poly.pdbx_strand_id
1 'polypeptide(L)' 'MLCDVKFTVLKRRHHCRACGKVLCNKCCNMKYRLEYQGNIDSRVCVSCFHLLTKGKKNYYTYTHRIFQYNHLKIWFS' A
#
# COMPACT_ATOMS: atom_id res chain seq x y z
N MET A 1 -16.56 8.41 -3.73
CA MET A 1 -16.64 8.64 -2.26
C MET A 1 -17.07 7.31 -1.66
N LEU A 2 -16.32 6.74 -0.71
CA LEU A 2 -16.52 5.33 -0.32
C LEU A 2 -16.73 5.10 1.17
N CYS A 3 -16.77 6.17 1.97
CA CYS A 3 -17.24 6.10 3.34
C CYS A 3 -18.59 6.81 3.42
N ASP A 4 -19.59 6.19 4.05
CA ASP A 4 -20.98 6.66 4.13
C ASP A 4 -21.19 7.89 5.03
N VAL A 5 -20.10 8.63 5.30
CA VAL A 5 -20.16 9.84 6.10
C VAL A 5 -20.42 11.05 5.22
N LYS A 6 -21.43 11.84 5.61
CA LYS A 6 -21.67 13.15 5.03
C LYS A 6 -20.51 14.08 5.37
N PHE A 7 -19.89 14.67 4.36
CA PHE A 7 -18.86 15.69 4.55
C PHE A 7 -19.49 17.02 4.97
N THR A 8 -18.81 17.75 5.85
CA THR A 8 -19.22 19.07 6.34
C THR A 8 -17.98 19.98 6.39
N VAL A 9 -18.16 21.26 6.73
CA VAL A 9 -17.04 22.20 6.91
C VAL A 9 -16.01 21.66 7.92
N LEU A 10 -16.48 21.02 8.99
CA LEU A 10 -15.64 20.39 10.01
C LEU A 10 -15.16 18.99 9.60
N LYS A 11 -15.97 18.22 8.85
CA LYS A 11 -15.60 16.90 8.33
C LYS A 11 -15.09 17.00 6.90
N ARG A 12 -13.80 17.33 6.77
CA ARG A 12 -13.13 17.55 5.49
C ARG A 12 -12.93 16.26 4.67
N ARG A 13 -12.76 16.46 3.36
CA ARG A 13 -12.50 15.42 2.35
C ARG A 13 -11.00 15.11 2.27
N HIS A 14 -10.64 13.84 2.13
CA HIS A 14 -9.26 13.38 1.97
C HIS A 14 -9.14 12.40 0.81
N HIS A 15 -8.18 12.65 -0.08
CA HIS A 15 -7.89 11.75 -1.21
C HIS A 15 -6.86 10.69 -0.83
N CYS A 16 -7.16 9.43 -1.15
CA CYS A 16 -6.15 8.38 -1.19
C CYS A 16 -5.29 8.55 -2.45
N ARG A 17 -3.96 8.69 -2.29
CA ARG A 17 -3.04 8.84 -3.42
C ARG A 17 -2.86 7.56 -4.25
N ALA A 18 -3.16 6.40 -3.66
CA ALA A 18 -3.05 5.10 -4.32
C ALA A 18 -4.24 4.75 -5.23
N CYS A 19 -5.47 5.13 -4.85
CA CYS A 19 -6.68 4.73 -5.59
C CYS A 19 -7.60 5.90 -5.97
N GLY A 20 -7.22 7.14 -5.67
CA GLY A 20 -7.97 8.36 -6.00
C GLY A 20 -9.24 8.62 -5.18
N LYS A 21 -9.73 7.63 -4.42
CA LYS A 21 -10.98 7.72 -3.66
C LYS A 21 -10.96 8.86 -2.63
N VAL A 22 -12.08 9.57 -2.53
CA VAL A 22 -12.35 10.61 -1.52
C VAL A 22 -13.03 10.01 -0.29
N LEU A 23 -12.44 10.23 0.87
CA LEU A 23 -12.75 9.57 2.14
C LEU A 23 -12.63 10.57 3.31
N CYS A 24 -13.15 10.22 4.48
CA CYS A 24 -12.90 10.98 5.71
C CYS A 24 -11.52 10.64 6.30
N ASN A 25 -11.09 11.41 7.30
CA ASN A 25 -9.78 11.20 7.92
C ASN A 25 -9.63 9.77 8.48
N LYS A 26 -10.67 9.25 9.15
CA LYS A 26 -10.65 7.89 9.74
C LYS A 26 -10.40 6.79 8.70
N CYS A 27 -10.95 6.94 7.49
CA CYS A 27 -10.79 5.97 6.41
C CYS A 27 -9.51 6.20 5.57
N CYS A 28 -8.88 7.36 5.70
CA CYS A 28 -7.75 7.80 4.91
C CYS A 28 -6.71 8.52 5.75
N ASN A 29 -6.21 7.86 6.80
CA ASN A 29 -5.20 8.36 7.74
C ASN A 29 -3.85 7.65 7.63
N MET A 30 -3.72 6.64 6.76
CA MET A 30 -2.47 5.90 6.61
C MET A 30 -1.51 6.63 5.66
N LYS A 31 -0.21 6.32 5.77
CA LYS A 31 0.82 6.74 4.81
C LYS A 31 1.54 5.51 4.28
N TYR A 32 1.90 5.54 3.00
CA TYR A 32 2.68 4.48 2.37
C TYR A 32 3.64 5.08 1.35
N ARG A 33 4.82 4.49 1.21
CA ARG A 33 5.83 4.90 0.22
C ARG A 33 5.39 4.52 -1.19
N LEU A 34 5.01 5.49 -2.01
CA LEU A 34 4.54 5.23 -3.37
C LEU A 34 5.69 5.46 -4.36
N GLU A 35 6.10 4.41 -5.06
CA GLU A 35 7.23 4.43 -5.99
C GLU A 35 7.00 5.42 -7.13
N TYR A 36 5.81 5.41 -7.72
CA TYR A 36 5.44 6.32 -8.82
C TYR A 36 5.31 7.79 -8.41
N GLN A 37 5.37 8.11 -7.11
CA GLN A 37 5.45 9.49 -6.63
C GLN A 37 6.88 9.90 -6.25
N GLY A 38 7.88 9.21 -6.80
CA GLY A 38 9.29 9.47 -6.47
C GLY A 38 9.67 8.92 -5.10
N ASN A 39 9.08 7.78 -4.70
CA ASN A 39 9.33 7.17 -3.40
C ASN A 39 9.10 8.13 -2.23
N ILE A 40 7.93 8.75 -2.15
CA ILE A 40 7.54 9.60 -1.02
C ILE A 40 6.42 8.95 -0.19
N ASP A 41 6.39 9.24 1.11
CA ASP A 41 5.32 8.78 1.99
C ASP A 41 4.05 9.58 1.74
N SER A 42 3.11 8.95 1.05
CA SER A 42 1.88 9.57 0.60
C SER A 42 0.67 9.04 1.33
N ARG A 43 -0.33 9.91 1.54
CA ARG A 43 -1.56 9.54 2.25
C ARG A 43 -2.36 8.50 1.45
N VAL A 44 -2.68 7.39 2.08
CA VAL A 44 -3.48 6.31 1.49
C VAL A 44 -4.64 5.92 2.41
N CYS A 45 -5.66 5.32 1.83
CA CYS A 45 -6.75 4.74 2.60
C CYS A 45 -6.31 3.45 3.28
N VAL A 46 -7.01 3.11 4.37
CA VAL A 46 -6.72 1.90 5.16
C VAL A 46 -6.69 0.64 4.28
N SER A 47 -7.65 0.50 3.36
CA SER A 47 -7.70 -0.63 2.43
C SER A 47 -6.47 -0.69 1.50
N CYS A 48 -6.04 0.44 0.94
CA CYS A 48 -4.85 0.48 0.08
C CYS A 48 -3.58 0.20 0.88
N PHE A 49 -3.48 0.70 2.11
CA PHE A 49 -2.33 0.41 2.97
C PHE A 49 -2.17 -1.11 3.16
N HIS A 50 -3.24 -1.82 3.55
CA HIS A 50 -3.19 -3.27 3.72
C HIS A 50 -2.83 -4.03 2.43
N LEU A 51 -3.42 -3.65 1.30
CA LEU A 51 -3.12 -4.27 0.00
C LEU A 51 -1.66 -4.08 -0.41
N LEU A 52 -1.14 -2.85 -0.29
CA LEU A 52 0.23 -2.52 -0.65
C LEU A 52 1.24 -3.21 0.28
N THR A 53 0.99 -3.21 1.59
CA THR A 53 1.85 -3.93 2.55
C THR A 53 1.84 -5.44 2.30
N LYS A 54 0.68 -6.03 1.97
CA LYS A 54 0.58 -7.46 1.63
C LYS A 54 1.34 -7.78 0.34
N GLY A 55 1.18 -6.96 -0.70
CA GLY A 55 1.91 -7.10 -1.96
C GLY A 55 3.43 -7.06 -1.76
N LYS A 56 3.91 -6.10 -0.95
CA LYS A 56 5.34 -5.98 -0.61
C LYS A 56 5.87 -7.21 0.15
N LYS A 57 5.13 -7.73 1.13
CA LYS A 57 5.50 -8.97 1.83
C LYS A 57 5.57 -10.17 0.88
N ASN A 58 4.58 -10.33 0.01
CA ASN A 58 4.56 -11.42 -0.96
C ASN A 58 5.75 -11.36 -1.91
N TYR A 59 6.10 -10.17 -2.40
CA TYR A 59 7.29 -9.97 -3.23
C TYR A 59 8.56 -10.41 -2.51
N TYR A 60 8.81 -9.96 -1.27
CA TYR A 60 9.99 -10.41 -0.50
C TYR A 60 10.00 -11.92 -0.24
N THR A 61 8.86 -12.53 0.08
CA THR A 61 8.81 -13.98 0.28
C THR A 61 9.10 -14.75 -1.02
N TYR A 62 8.63 -14.24 -2.15
CA TYR A 62 8.89 -14.81 -3.46
C TYR A 62 10.37 -14.69 -3.84
N THR A 63 10.95 -13.50 -3.67
CA THR A 63 12.38 -13.29 -3.97
C THR A 63 13.29 -14.11 -3.06
N HIS A 64 12.98 -14.22 -1.77
CA HIS A 64 13.74 -15.06 -0.85
C HIS A 64 13.65 -16.55 -1.23
N ARG A 65 12.46 -17.03 -1.63
CA ARG A 65 12.31 -18.41 -2.13
C ARG A 65 13.13 -18.64 -3.39
N ILE A 66 13.07 -17.76 -4.38
CA ILE A 66 13.86 -17.90 -5.62
C ILE A 66 15.35 -17.93 -5.31
N PHE A 67 15.82 -17.04 -4.43
CA PHE A 67 17.22 -17.01 -4.03
C PHE A 67 17.65 -18.34 -3.40
N GLN A 68 16.83 -18.91 -2.52
CA GLN A 68 17.09 -20.22 -1.92
C GLN A 68 17.08 -21.35 -2.96
N TYR A 69 16.11 -21.37 -3.89
CA TYR A 69 16.07 -22.36 -4.99
C TYR A 69 17.30 -22.27 -5.91
N ASN A 70 17.72 -21.06 -6.28
CA ASN A 70 18.88 -20.85 -7.15
C ASN A 70 20.19 -21.15 -6.42
N HIS A 71 20.30 -20.83 -5.12
CA HIS A 71 21.44 -21.23 -4.31
C HIS A 71 21.54 -22.75 -4.21
N LEU A 72 20.45 -23.46 -3.92
CA LEU A 72 20.43 -24.93 -3.88
C LEU A 72 20.89 -25.56 -5.20
N LYS A 73 20.49 -25.03 -6.36
CA LYS A 73 20.89 -25.57 -7.68
C LYS A 73 22.40 -25.49 -7.97
N ILE A 74 23.12 -24.55 -7.34
CA ILE A 74 24.57 -24.39 -7.54
C ILE A 74 25.37 -25.51 -6.84
N TRP A 75 24.81 -26.16 -5.81
CA TRP A 75 25.49 -27.20 -5.02
C TRP A 75 25.15 -28.63 -5.45
N PHE A 76 24.24 -28.82 -6.42
CA PHE A 76 23.85 -30.13 -6.97
C PHE A 76 24.39 -30.35 -8.40
N SER A 77 25.37 -29.57 -8.84
CA SER A 77 26.07 -29.74 -10.11
C SER A 77 27.58 -29.81 -9.88
#